data_AF-V2ZIY8-F1
#
_entry.id   AF-V2ZIY8-F1
#
_cell.length_a   1.000
_cell.length_b   1.000
_cell.length_c   1.000
_cell.angle_alpha   90.00
_cell.angle_beta   90.00
_cell.angle_gamma   90.00
#
_symmetry.space_group_name_H-M   'P 1'
#
loop_
_entity.id
_entity.type
_entity.pdbx_description
1 polymer ?
#
loop_
_entity_poly.entity_id
_entity_poly.type
_entity_poly.pdbx_seq_one_letter_code
_entity_poly.pdbx_strand_id
1 'polypeptide(L)'
;MFVGQIQAAPYMGKMGISAVRANLPFASMQTTPTQYDRVEIGTHAQADTRSGIYKPSSGQMQAMGSPSYTWAAPDSRLQAELLPPSEQSSYTEEDALLNQYMKQSRIDGYFDGDTFVRTSSEPVKLILKNDISKADLEKFRGELAEKGLEADIDWQGVKEDFVQIGVGFDNIERFEQKADYLASRYAVLKDRIQTQFTGEHQEAELQKLEQIYTQAKEEMANTYAESIGGFFEDLGQSGAAEDMRNSVLALVDQKANAYTDYIEKNADYVSITDPDKQWLKHDDAYMAAQLRQSAGTSSAETQKQSANEQAPYDGNDLSFAGVYAKTLFQQLQRPTWNVNESDVALGQHLAEQYSALKTSAGSAGISEKLSNMLNSSFDPFMDRLMDSLDALIDSNRKWAAEKPWMSGTIRTDYIDRESVYHSFQNAIFKA
;
A
#
# COMPACT_ATOMS: atom_id res chain seq x y z
N MET A 1 10.96 -13.24 -14.03
CA MET A 1 9.94 -14.23 -13.62
C MET A 1 10.65 -15.57 -13.44
N PHE A 2 10.80 -16.02 -12.20
CA PHE A 2 11.15 -17.41 -11.91
C PHE A 2 9.85 -18.21 -11.92
N VAL A 3 9.76 -19.22 -12.79
CA VAL A 3 8.71 -20.23 -12.74
C VAL A 3 9.27 -21.38 -11.89
N GLY A 4 8.77 -21.52 -10.67
CA GLY A 4 9.07 -22.64 -9.78
C GLY A 4 7.77 -23.20 -9.25
N GLN A 5 7.44 -24.43 -9.66
CA GLN A 5 6.35 -25.23 -9.10
C GLN A 5 6.51 -25.33 -7.58
N ILE A 6 5.51 -24.86 -6.83
CA ILE A 6 5.36 -25.21 -5.42
C ILE A 6 4.48 -26.46 -5.36
N GLN A 7 5.08 -27.57 -4.94
CA GLN A 7 4.35 -28.77 -4.56
C GLN A 7 3.48 -28.48 -3.33
N ALA A 8 2.22 -28.91 -3.41
CA ALA A 8 1.24 -28.79 -2.35
C ALA A 8 1.70 -29.48 -1.05
N ALA A 9 1.55 -28.79 0.07
CA ALA A 9 1.35 -29.41 1.38
C ALA A 9 -0.06 -29.03 1.88
N PRO A 10 -0.86 -30.00 2.36
CA PRO A 10 -2.23 -29.77 2.80
C PRO A 10 -2.23 -29.12 4.20
N TYR A 11 -3.39 -28.58 4.59
CA TYR A 11 -3.72 -27.90 5.86
C TYR A 11 -3.64 -26.37 5.84
N MET A 12 -4.54 -25.74 5.09
CA MET A 12 -5.22 -24.54 5.55
C MET A 12 -6.73 -24.71 5.36
N GLY A 13 -7.38 -25.11 6.45
CA GLY A 13 -8.84 -25.06 6.57
C GLY A 13 -9.28 -23.66 6.94
N LYS A 14 -10.07 -23.07 6.05
CA LYS A 14 -11.08 -22.01 6.23
C LYS A 14 -11.27 -21.50 7.67
N MET A 15 -11.21 -20.18 7.84
CA MET A 15 -12.02 -19.51 8.86
C MET A 15 -12.61 -18.22 8.29
N GLY A 16 -13.92 -18.26 8.04
CA GLY A 16 -14.76 -17.08 7.90
C GLY A 16 -15.47 -16.78 9.23
N ILE A 17 -15.65 -15.48 9.48
CA ILE A 17 -16.81 -14.78 10.06
C ILE A 17 -17.51 -15.37 11.32
N SER A 18 -17.42 -14.56 12.40
CA SER A 18 -18.36 -14.35 13.53
C SER A 18 -18.42 -15.33 14.72
N ALA A 19 -18.04 -14.84 15.93
CA ALA A 19 -18.96 -14.63 17.07
C ALA A 19 -18.28 -14.13 18.38
N VAL A 20 -18.87 -13.04 18.89
CA VAL A 20 -18.89 -12.39 20.22
C VAL A 20 -18.57 -13.20 21.50
N ARG A 21 -17.75 -12.57 22.37
CA ARG A 21 -17.55 -12.63 23.86
C ARG A 21 -17.21 -13.96 24.57
N ALA A 22 -16.10 -13.94 25.33
CA ALA A 22 -16.10 -14.05 26.80
C ALA A 22 -14.73 -13.66 27.43
N ASN A 23 -14.78 -12.92 28.54
CA ASN A 23 -13.65 -12.56 29.43
C ASN A 23 -12.99 -13.80 30.06
N LEU A 24 -11.65 -13.83 30.12
CA LEU A 24 -10.77 -14.00 31.31
C LEU A 24 -9.34 -14.44 30.90
N PRO A 25 -8.32 -14.22 31.76
CA PRO A 25 -6.96 -13.87 31.38
C PRO A 25 -5.95 -15.03 31.51
N PHE A 26 -4.73 -14.78 31.02
CA PHE A 26 -3.54 -15.64 31.12
C PHE A 26 -3.62 -17.00 30.41
N ALA A 27 -3.20 -17.00 29.15
CA ALA A 27 -2.53 -18.15 28.56
C ALA A 27 -1.20 -17.66 27.99
N SER A 28 -0.09 -18.09 28.59
CA SER A 28 1.25 -17.88 28.08
C SER A 28 1.34 -18.38 26.64
N MET A 29 1.61 -17.49 25.68
CA MET A 29 2.07 -17.91 24.37
C MET A 29 3.42 -18.61 24.55
N GLN A 30 3.40 -19.95 24.58
CA GLN A 30 4.58 -20.74 24.29
C GLN A 30 5.04 -20.34 22.90
N THR A 31 6.18 -19.67 22.84
CA THR A 31 6.87 -19.37 21.60
C THR A 31 7.18 -20.69 20.92
N THR A 32 6.60 -20.90 19.74
CA THR A 32 6.99 -22.00 18.85
C THR A 32 8.48 -21.84 18.57
N PRO A 33 9.32 -22.85 18.84
CA PRO A 33 10.74 -22.73 18.55
C PRO A 33 10.91 -22.60 17.04
N THR A 34 11.81 -21.70 16.65
CA THR A 34 12.24 -21.53 15.25
C THR A 34 12.69 -22.89 14.74
N GLN A 35 11.93 -23.50 13.81
CA GLN A 35 12.31 -24.74 13.17
C GLN A 35 13.52 -24.46 12.28
N TYR A 36 14.70 -24.77 12.78
CA TYR A 36 15.82 -25.12 11.92
C TYR A 36 15.58 -26.55 11.43
N ASP A 37 15.63 -26.78 10.12
CA ASP A 37 15.73 -28.13 9.57
C ASP A 37 17.00 -28.77 10.12
N ARG A 38 16.82 -29.59 11.16
CA ARG A 38 17.90 -30.31 11.82
C ARG A 38 17.78 -31.76 11.43
N VAL A 39 18.73 -32.25 10.65
CA VAL A 39 18.87 -33.69 10.39
C VAL A 39 19.39 -34.33 11.68
N GLU A 40 18.49 -34.95 12.45
CA GLU A 40 18.88 -35.83 13.55
C GLU A 40 19.36 -37.16 13.00
N ILE A 41 20.68 -37.38 13.01
CA ILE A 41 21.23 -38.72 12.81
C ILE A 41 21.09 -39.45 14.15
N GLY A 42 19.96 -40.15 14.31
CA GLY A 42 19.70 -40.99 15.47
C GLY A 42 20.82 -42.03 15.67
N THR A 43 21.34 -42.13 16.89
CA THR A 43 22.40 -43.07 17.30
C THR A 43 21.90 -44.52 17.49
N HIS A 44 20.72 -44.87 16.99
CA HIS A 44 20.09 -46.16 17.22
C HIS A 44 19.60 -46.82 15.94
N ALA A 45 20.50 -47.50 15.22
CA ALA A 45 20.19 -48.67 14.41
C ALA A 45 21.50 -49.33 13.95
N GLN A 46 22.05 -50.19 14.81
CA GLN A 46 22.98 -51.23 14.36
C GLN A 46 22.17 -52.44 13.89
N ALA A 47 22.73 -53.08 12.86
CA ALA A 47 22.48 -54.45 12.41
C ALA A 47 21.29 -54.70 11.47
N ASP A 48 21.46 -54.32 10.19
CA ASP A 48 21.18 -55.28 9.11
C ASP A 48 22.02 -54.97 7.86
N THR A 49 22.85 -55.91 7.42
CA THR A 49 23.84 -55.75 6.33
C THR A 49 23.35 -56.30 4.99
N ARG A 50 22.05 -56.21 4.69
CA ARG A 50 21.45 -56.82 3.47
C ARG A 50 20.70 -55.89 2.52
N SER A 51 20.69 -54.58 2.74
CA SER A 51 20.26 -53.63 1.72
C SER A 51 21.51 -53.00 1.10
N GLY A 52 21.66 -53.08 -0.23
CA GLY A 52 22.79 -52.52 -0.99
C GLY A 52 22.86 -50.99 -0.99
N ILE A 53 22.70 -50.37 0.18
CA ILE A 53 22.75 -48.93 0.39
C ILE A 53 24.23 -48.55 0.52
N TYR A 54 24.72 -47.85 -0.49
CA TYR A 54 26.05 -47.25 -0.49
C TYR A 54 26.21 -46.32 0.73
N LYS A 55 27.11 -46.67 1.64
CA LYS A 55 27.57 -45.78 2.73
C LYS A 55 28.86 -45.10 2.25
N PRO A 56 28.87 -43.78 1.97
CA PRO A 56 30.13 -43.10 1.75
C PRO A 56 30.95 -43.16 3.03
N SER A 57 32.25 -43.46 2.92
CA SER A 57 33.15 -43.43 4.07
C SER A 57 33.19 -41.99 4.63
N SER A 58 33.46 -41.84 5.93
CA SER A 58 33.53 -40.51 6.57
C SER A 58 34.57 -39.56 5.95
N GLY A 59 35.47 -40.07 5.11
CA GLY A 59 36.42 -39.29 4.31
C GLY A 59 35.93 -38.90 2.91
N GLN A 60 34.73 -39.31 2.47
CA GLN A 60 34.15 -39.00 1.16
C GLN A 60 33.08 -37.91 1.19
N MET A 61 32.66 -37.42 2.37
CA MET A 61 31.81 -36.24 2.45
C MET A 61 32.66 -34.98 2.23
N GLN A 62 32.75 -34.55 0.97
CA GLN A 62 33.21 -33.21 0.66
C GLN A 62 32.16 -32.24 1.20
N ALA A 63 32.55 -31.43 2.20
CA ALA A 63 31.75 -30.27 2.59
C ALA A 63 31.60 -29.40 1.33
N MET A 64 30.39 -29.31 0.78
CA MET A 64 30.12 -28.30 -0.24
C MET A 64 30.46 -26.96 0.41
N GLY A 65 31.46 -26.26 -0.14
CA GLY A 65 31.78 -24.92 0.30
C GLY A 65 30.50 -24.09 0.27
N SER A 66 30.26 -23.27 1.30
CA SER A 66 29.12 -22.37 1.33
C SER A 66 29.03 -21.65 -0.03
N PRO A 67 27.91 -21.77 -0.77
CA PRO A 67 27.80 -21.10 -2.05
C PRO A 67 28.10 -19.63 -1.82
N SER A 68 29.09 -19.09 -2.54
CA SER A 68 29.39 -17.67 -2.48
C SER A 68 28.19 -16.93 -3.05
N TYR A 69 27.43 -16.27 -2.20
CA TYR A 69 26.36 -15.37 -2.61
C TYR A 69 26.82 -13.95 -2.34
N THR A 70 26.51 -13.06 -3.27
CA THR A 70 26.64 -11.62 -3.06
C THR A 70 25.25 -11.09 -2.80
N TRP A 71 25.07 -10.37 -1.69
CA TRP A 71 23.87 -9.57 -1.50
C TRP A 71 23.82 -8.56 -2.65
N ALA A 72 22.83 -8.70 -3.53
CA ALA A 72 22.53 -7.64 -4.48
C ALA A 72 22.08 -6.43 -3.66
N ALA A 73 22.61 -5.25 -3.99
CA ALA A 73 22.04 -4.02 -3.46
C ALA A 73 20.54 -3.98 -3.82
N PRO A 74 19.65 -3.56 -2.89
CA PRO A 74 18.25 -3.40 -3.20
C PRO A 74 18.07 -2.58 -4.49
N ASP A 75 17.43 -3.17 -5.50
CA ASP A 75 17.11 -2.43 -6.73
C ASP A 75 15.90 -1.57 -6.44
N SER A 76 16.12 -0.26 -6.29
CA SER A 76 15.07 0.72 -5.99
C SER A 76 13.96 0.72 -7.03
N ARG A 77 14.23 0.26 -8.27
CA ARG A 77 13.21 0.11 -9.32
C ARG A 77 12.21 -1.00 -9.04
N LEU A 78 12.61 -2.01 -8.27
CA LEU A 78 11.75 -3.12 -7.86
C LEU A 78 10.95 -2.81 -6.58
N GLN A 79 11.21 -1.66 -5.95
CA GLN A 79 10.44 -1.15 -4.81
C GLN A 79 9.37 -0.14 -5.21
N ALA A 80 9.29 0.22 -6.50
CA ALA A 80 8.26 1.10 -7.00
C ALA A 80 6.93 0.33 -7.08
N GLU A 81 5.90 0.88 -6.44
CA GLU A 81 4.52 0.43 -6.62
C GLU A 81 4.16 0.38 -8.10
N LEU A 82 3.49 -0.71 -8.52
CA LEU A 82 3.07 -0.90 -9.89
C LEU A 82 1.77 -0.14 -10.15
N LEU A 83 1.90 1.14 -10.46
CA LEU A 83 0.75 2.00 -10.75
C LEU A 83 0.14 1.68 -12.12
N PRO A 84 -1.20 1.76 -12.26
CA PRO A 84 -1.82 1.98 -13.55
C PRO A 84 -1.12 3.16 -14.26
N PRO A 85 -0.79 3.06 -15.55
CA PRO A 85 -0.10 4.13 -16.27
C PRO A 85 -0.81 5.49 -16.12
N SER A 86 -2.14 5.47 -16.16
CA SER A 86 -2.98 6.67 -16.03
C SER A 86 -3.10 7.22 -14.61
N GLU A 87 -2.64 6.53 -13.56
CA GLU A 87 -2.57 7.11 -12.22
C GLU A 87 -1.43 8.15 -12.13
N GLN A 88 -0.44 8.07 -13.01
CA GLN A 88 0.70 8.98 -13.03
C GLN A 88 0.27 10.40 -13.46
N SER A 89 0.87 11.42 -12.83
CA SER A 89 0.55 12.83 -13.09
C SER A 89 0.93 13.28 -14.52
N SER A 90 1.86 12.59 -15.17
CA SER A 90 2.39 12.90 -16.50
C SER A 90 1.83 12.02 -17.62
N TYR A 91 0.64 11.43 -17.47
CA TYR A 91 0.08 10.55 -18.49
C TYR A 91 -0.19 11.31 -19.80
N THR A 92 0.51 10.92 -20.87
CA THR A 92 0.51 11.59 -22.17
C THR A 92 -0.33 10.87 -23.23
N GLU A 93 -0.50 11.51 -24.39
CA GLU A 93 -1.05 10.86 -25.59
C GLU A 93 -0.26 9.62 -26.01
N GLU A 94 1.08 9.64 -25.89
CA GLU A 94 1.92 8.49 -26.21
C GLU A 94 1.68 7.33 -25.23
N ASP A 95 1.46 7.65 -23.94
CA ASP A 95 1.13 6.64 -22.94
C ASP A 95 -0.27 6.05 -23.19
N ALA A 96 -1.24 6.87 -23.61
CA ALA A 96 -2.55 6.39 -24.03
C ALA A 96 -2.47 5.47 -25.25
N LEU A 97 -1.72 5.86 -26.28
CA LEU A 97 -1.52 5.06 -27.47
C LEU A 97 -0.87 3.71 -27.16
N LEU A 98 0.17 3.74 -26.34
CA LEU A 98 0.84 2.54 -25.86
C LEU A 98 -0.10 1.64 -25.05
N ASN A 99 -0.89 2.23 -24.14
CA ASN A 99 -1.86 1.49 -23.33
C ASN A 99 -2.88 0.79 -24.23
N GLN A 100 -3.47 1.51 -25.19
CA GLN A 100 -4.41 0.96 -26.16
C GLN A 100 -3.79 -0.14 -27.03
N TYR A 101 -2.51 0.00 -27.41
CA TYR A 101 -1.80 -1.05 -28.13
C TYR A 101 -1.66 -2.32 -27.28
N MET A 102 -1.25 -2.17 -26.02
CA MET A 102 -1.03 -3.29 -25.10
C MET A 102 -2.34 -4.02 -24.73
N LYS A 103 -3.48 -3.30 -24.68
CA LYS A 103 -4.81 -3.90 -24.44
C LYS A 103 -5.17 -5.00 -25.44
N GLN A 104 -4.69 -4.91 -26.68
CA GLN A 104 -4.91 -5.96 -27.70
C GLN A 104 -4.28 -7.31 -27.33
N SER A 105 -3.37 -7.32 -26.36
CA SER A 105 -2.70 -8.53 -25.85
C SER A 105 -3.15 -8.88 -24.43
N ARG A 106 -4.24 -8.28 -23.93
CA ARG A 106 -4.82 -8.62 -22.63
C ARG A 106 -5.25 -10.08 -22.61
N ILE A 107 -5.00 -10.75 -21.50
CA ILE A 107 -5.38 -12.15 -21.32
C ILE A 107 -6.77 -12.19 -20.69
N ASP A 108 -7.73 -12.69 -21.44
CA ASP A 108 -9.07 -12.89 -20.91
C ASP A 108 -9.13 -14.18 -20.05
N GLY A 109 -9.77 -14.06 -18.89
CA GLY A 109 -9.91 -15.14 -17.92
C GLY A 109 -10.71 -14.76 -16.70
N TYR A 110 -10.90 -15.72 -15.80
CA TYR A 110 -11.55 -15.54 -14.51
C TYR A 110 -10.80 -16.35 -13.44
N PHE A 111 -10.95 -15.99 -12.18
CA PHE A 111 -10.42 -16.81 -11.09
C PHE A 111 -11.45 -17.85 -10.65
N ASP A 112 -11.03 -19.12 -10.62
CA ASP A 112 -11.72 -20.23 -9.95
C ASP A 112 -10.94 -20.55 -8.66
N GLY A 113 -11.42 -20.00 -7.54
CA GLY A 113 -10.64 -19.94 -6.30
C GLY A 113 -9.34 -19.14 -6.50
N ASP A 114 -8.20 -19.76 -6.22
CA ASP A 114 -6.87 -19.14 -6.39
C ASP A 114 -6.28 -19.36 -7.79
N THR A 115 -7.01 -20.01 -8.70
CA THR A 115 -6.52 -20.36 -10.04
C THR A 115 -7.09 -19.44 -11.10
N PHE A 116 -6.22 -18.75 -11.84
CA PHE A 116 -6.65 -18.02 -13.03
C PHE A 116 -6.90 -18.98 -14.20
N VAL A 117 -8.14 -19.02 -14.67
CA VAL A 117 -8.61 -19.82 -15.81
C VAL A 117 -8.77 -18.90 -17.01
N ARG A 118 -8.00 -19.16 -18.08
CA ARG A 118 -8.11 -18.41 -19.35
C ARG A 118 -9.37 -18.81 -20.10
N THR A 119 -10.06 -17.82 -20.66
CA THR A 119 -11.21 -18.05 -21.56
C THR A 119 -10.76 -18.43 -22.98
N SER A 120 -9.57 -17.99 -23.39
CA SER A 120 -8.98 -18.31 -24.70
C SER A 120 -7.93 -19.44 -24.61
N SER A 121 -7.96 -20.33 -25.62
CA SER A 121 -6.96 -21.38 -25.84
C SER A 121 -5.76 -20.90 -26.67
N GLU A 122 -5.80 -19.67 -27.19
CA GLU A 122 -4.70 -19.10 -27.99
C GLU A 122 -3.44 -18.90 -27.15
N PRO A 123 -2.24 -19.00 -27.75
CA PRO A 123 -0.98 -18.71 -27.04
C PRO A 123 -0.99 -17.31 -26.46
N VAL A 124 -0.55 -17.15 -25.20
CA VAL A 124 -0.39 -15.82 -24.59
C VAL A 124 0.66 -15.04 -25.37
N LYS A 125 0.29 -13.85 -25.85
CA LYS A 125 1.24 -12.90 -26.39
C LYS A 125 1.66 -11.94 -25.27
N LEU A 126 2.81 -12.21 -24.64
CA LEU A 126 3.41 -11.25 -23.72
C LEU A 126 4.15 -10.20 -24.53
N ILE A 127 3.71 -8.95 -24.46
CA ILE A 127 4.39 -7.81 -25.08
C ILE A 127 4.91 -6.92 -23.96
N LEU A 128 6.23 -6.72 -23.89
CA LEU A 128 6.79 -5.70 -23.03
C LEU A 128 6.80 -4.36 -23.79
N LYS A 129 6.67 -3.25 -23.06
CA LYS A 129 6.74 -1.88 -23.63
C LYS A 129 7.93 -1.69 -24.58
N ASN A 130 9.07 -2.28 -24.23
CA ASN A 130 10.32 -2.15 -25.00
C ASN A 130 10.36 -3.03 -26.27
N ASP A 131 9.46 -4.00 -26.40
CA ASP A 131 9.39 -4.90 -27.55
C ASP A 131 8.50 -4.32 -28.67
N ILE A 132 7.78 -3.23 -28.40
CA ILE A 132 6.90 -2.58 -29.37
C ILE A 132 7.75 -1.67 -30.26
N SER A 133 7.79 -2.00 -31.55
CA SER A 133 8.52 -1.18 -32.51
C SER A 133 7.80 0.15 -32.76
N LYS A 134 8.56 1.22 -32.96
CA LYS A 134 7.98 2.54 -33.33
C LYS A 134 7.12 2.45 -34.59
N ALA A 135 7.49 1.60 -35.55
CA ALA A 135 6.74 1.42 -36.79
C ALA A 135 5.36 0.79 -36.53
N ASP A 136 5.28 -0.20 -35.63
CA ASP A 136 4.00 -0.81 -35.25
C ASP A 136 3.11 0.17 -34.50
N LEU A 137 3.72 0.98 -33.62
CA LEU A 137 3.05 1.98 -32.80
C LEU A 137 2.47 3.11 -33.68
N GLU A 138 3.23 3.60 -34.67
CA GLU A 138 2.76 4.58 -35.65
C GLU A 138 1.71 4.02 -36.61
N LYS A 139 1.82 2.74 -37.01
CA LYS A 139 0.77 2.09 -37.78
C LYS A 139 -0.54 2.03 -37.00
N PHE A 140 -0.47 1.64 -35.72
CA PHE A 140 -1.64 1.58 -34.85
C PHE A 140 -2.24 2.97 -34.59
N ARG A 141 -1.41 4.00 -34.44
CA ARG A 141 -1.84 5.41 -34.39
C ARG A 141 -2.70 5.78 -35.61
N GLY A 142 -2.27 5.40 -36.81
CA GLY A 142 -3.03 5.60 -38.04
C GLY A 142 -4.37 4.85 -38.06
N GLU A 143 -4.40 3.62 -37.53
CA GLU A 143 -5.64 2.85 -37.41
C GLU A 143 -6.64 3.53 -36.45
N LEU A 144 -6.17 4.07 -35.33
CA LEU A 144 -7.00 4.83 -34.39
C LEU A 144 -7.47 6.16 -34.97
N ALA A 145 -6.64 6.85 -35.76
CA ALA A 145 -7.03 8.09 -36.45
C ALA A 145 -8.15 7.83 -37.48
N GLU A 146 -8.10 6.71 -38.20
CA GLU A 146 -9.11 6.36 -39.22
C GLU A 146 -10.40 5.81 -38.61
N LYS A 147 -10.30 4.93 -37.60
CA LYS A 147 -11.43 4.15 -37.08
C LYS A 147 -11.98 4.67 -35.75
N GLY A 148 -11.19 5.43 -35.00
CA GLY A 148 -11.50 5.77 -33.61
C GLY A 148 -11.28 4.61 -32.64
N LEU A 149 -11.60 4.84 -31.37
CA LEU A 149 -11.78 3.78 -30.38
C LEU A 149 -13.22 3.23 -30.46
N GLU A 150 -13.39 1.98 -30.05
CA GLU A 150 -14.71 1.37 -29.95
C GLU A 150 -15.61 2.16 -28.98
N ALA A 151 -16.92 2.16 -29.30
CA ALA A 151 -17.91 2.87 -28.49
C ALA A 151 -18.08 2.23 -27.10
N ASP A 152 -17.93 0.91 -27.02
CA ASP A 152 -18.07 0.14 -25.79
C ASP A 152 -16.98 0.50 -24.77
N ILE A 153 -17.33 0.41 -23.49
CA ILE A 153 -16.41 0.69 -22.39
C ILE A 153 -15.63 -0.58 -22.04
N ASP A 154 -14.31 -0.47 -21.97
CA ASP A 154 -13.41 -1.51 -21.49
C ASP A 154 -13.50 -1.67 -19.96
N TRP A 155 -14.61 -2.24 -19.49
CA TRP A 155 -14.86 -2.46 -18.06
C TRP A 155 -13.84 -3.39 -17.40
N GLN A 156 -13.25 -4.31 -18.17
CA GLN A 156 -12.18 -5.16 -17.65
C GLN A 156 -10.96 -4.31 -17.32
N GLY A 157 -10.58 -3.38 -18.20
CA GLY A 157 -9.49 -2.45 -17.93
C GLY A 157 -9.75 -1.53 -16.75
N VAL A 158 -10.98 -1.01 -16.62
CA VAL A 158 -11.36 -0.20 -15.45
C VAL A 158 -11.20 -1.00 -14.15
N LYS A 159 -11.62 -2.27 -14.13
CA LYS A 159 -11.46 -3.14 -12.96
C LYS A 159 -9.99 -3.43 -12.65
N GLU A 160 -9.21 -3.78 -13.67
CA GLU A 160 -7.76 -4.05 -13.54
C GLU A 160 -7.01 -2.84 -12.98
N ASP A 161 -7.34 -1.63 -13.47
CA ASP A 161 -6.78 -0.36 -13.02
C ASP A 161 -7.06 -0.07 -11.53
N PHE A 162 -8.14 -0.61 -10.96
CA PHE A 162 -8.51 -0.39 -9.55
C PHE A 162 -8.08 -1.51 -8.61
N VAL A 163 -7.42 -2.58 -9.09
CA VAL A 163 -6.96 -3.69 -8.24
C VAL A 163 -6.01 -3.22 -7.13
N GLN A 164 -5.18 -2.21 -7.38
CA GLN A 164 -4.23 -1.66 -6.40
C GLN A 164 -4.65 -0.28 -5.86
N ILE A 165 -5.96 -0.06 -5.74
CA ILE A 165 -6.49 1.21 -5.23
C ILE A 165 -6.40 1.34 -3.71
N GLY A 166 -6.20 0.22 -3.01
CA GLY A 166 -5.97 0.17 -1.57
C GLY A 166 -4.81 1.08 -1.13
N VAL A 167 -5.02 1.77 0.00
CA VAL A 167 -4.02 2.63 0.63
C VAL A 167 -3.65 2.07 2.00
N GLY A 168 -2.34 1.94 2.26
CA GLY A 168 -1.77 1.49 3.53
C GLY A 168 -0.35 2.02 3.71
N PHE A 169 0.44 1.44 4.61
CA PHE A 169 1.79 1.95 4.93
C PHE A 169 2.76 1.94 3.73
N ASP A 170 2.60 1.02 2.79
CA ASP A 170 3.52 0.90 1.64
C ASP A 170 3.37 2.04 0.62
N ASN A 171 2.19 2.67 0.55
CA ASN A 171 1.85 3.67 -0.48
C ASN A 171 1.13 4.92 0.05
N ILE A 172 1.14 5.16 1.37
CA ILE A 172 0.38 6.25 2.01
C ILE A 172 0.68 7.65 1.46
N GLU A 173 1.90 7.88 0.98
CA GLU A 173 2.30 9.14 0.37
C GLU A 173 1.53 9.45 -0.92
N ARG A 174 0.84 8.45 -1.50
CA ARG A 174 0.00 8.57 -2.69
C ARG A 174 -1.49 8.68 -2.38
N PHE A 175 -1.89 8.79 -1.12
CA PHE A 175 -3.30 8.81 -0.72
C PHE A 175 -4.14 9.79 -1.56
N GLU A 176 -3.75 11.07 -1.62
CA GLU A 176 -4.46 12.08 -2.42
C GLU A 176 -4.45 11.77 -3.91
N GLN A 177 -3.31 11.32 -4.44
CA GLN A 177 -3.17 10.93 -5.85
C GLN A 177 -4.15 9.80 -6.22
N LYS A 178 -4.28 8.78 -5.36
CA LYS A 178 -5.18 7.65 -5.56
C LYS A 178 -6.65 8.07 -5.43
N ALA A 179 -6.97 8.91 -4.46
CA ALA A 179 -8.32 9.46 -4.30
C ALA A 179 -8.74 10.28 -5.53
N ASP A 180 -7.86 11.17 -6.02
CA ASP A 180 -8.09 11.93 -7.25
C ASP A 180 -8.21 11.03 -8.48
N TYR A 181 -7.36 10.00 -8.57
CA TYR A 181 -7.40 9.04 -9.68
C TYR A 181 -8.75 8.31 -9.76
N LEU A 182 -9.22 7.74 -8.65
CA LEU A 182 -10.51 7.06 -8.58
C LEU A 182 -11.67 8.01 -8.90
N ALA A 183 -11.69 9.18 -8.26
CA ALA A 183 -12.75 10.17 -8.41
C ALA A 183 -12.86 10.73 -9.85
N SER A 184 -11.72 11.06 -10.47
CA SER A 184 -11.70 11.59 -11.84
C SER A 184 -12.03 10.53 -12.88
N ARG A 185 -11.60 9.27 -12.71
CA ARG A 185 -12.01 8.16 -13.58
C ARG A 185 -13.52 7.94 -13.52
N TYR A 186 -14.10 7.98 -12.32
CA TYR A 186 -15.55 7.91 -12.15
C TYR A 186 -16.28 9.05 -12.88
N ALA A 187 -15.86 10.31 -12.68
CA ALA A 187 -16.50 11.46 -13.29
C ALA A 187 -16.48 11.42 -14.83
N VAL A 188 -15.33 11.06 -15.42
CA VAL A 188 -15.18 10.94 -16.88
C VAL A 188 -16.03 9.81 -17.46
N LEU A 189 -16.02 8.63 -16.82
CA LEU A 189 -16.84 7.50 -17.27
C LEU A 189 -18.33 7.83 -17.16
N LYS A 190 -18.75 8.50 -16.08
CA LYS A 190 -20.13 8.94 -15.89
C LYS A 190 -20.58 9.89 -16.99
N ASP A 191 -19.80 10.94 -17.25
CA ASP A 191 -20.08 11.90 -18.32
C ASP A 191 -20.13 11.22 -19.69
N ARG A 192 -19.16 10.34 -19.99
CA ARG A 192 -19.15 9.56 -21.23
C ARG A 192 -20.43 8.73 -21.39
N ILE A 193 -20.84 8.01 -20.35
CA ILE A 193 -22.04 7.16 -20.41
C ILE A 193 -23.30 8.01 -20.61
N GLN A 194 -23.38 9.15 -19.90
CA GLN A 194 -24.52 10.05 -19.98
C GLN A 194 -24.66 10.74 -21.34
N THR A 195 -23.54 10.95 -22.05
CA THR A 195 -23.52 11.63 -23.35
C THR A 195 -23.56 10.69 -24.55
N GLN A 196 -23.03 9.45 -24.44
CA GLN A 196 -22.89 8.52 -25.57
C GLN A 196 -23.98 7.46 -25.64
N PHE A 197 -24.58 7.08 -24.52
CA PHE A 197 -25.62 6.04 -24.46
C PHE A 197 -26.98 6.63 -24.08
N THR A 198 -28.06 5.92 -24.40
CA THR A 198 -29.44 6.32 -24.04
C THR A 198 -30.27 5.09 -23.65
N GLY A 199 -31.37 5.31 -22.92
CA GLY A 199 -32.33 4.26 -22.55
C GLY A 199 -31.72 3.16 -21.65
N GLU A 200 -32.22 1.93 -21.80
CA GLU A 200 -31.81 0.78 -20.97
C GLU A 200 -30.30 0.49 -21.03
N HIS A 201 -29.65 0.77 -22.16
CA HIS A 201 -28.21 0.58 -22.27
C HIS A 201 -27.44 1.57 -21.39
N GLN A 202 -27.84 2.84 -21.38
CA GLN A 202 -27.25 3.84 -20.49
C GLN A 202 -27.41 3.46 -19.02
N GLU A 203 -28.60 3.00 -18.62
CA GLU A 203 -28.87 2.56 -17.25
C GLU A 203 -27.98 1.37 -16.84
N ALA A 204 -27.81 0.40 -17.73
CA ALA A 204 -26.95 -0.76 -17.49
C ALA A 204 -25.46 -0.37 -17.35
N GLU A 205 -24.97 0.54 -18.19
CA GLU A 205 -23.59 1.03 -18.12
C GLU A 205 -23.34 1.87 -16.86
N LEU A 206 -24.30 2.73 -16.46
CA LEU A 206 -24.23 3.46 -15.19
C LEU A 206 -24.22 2.51 -13.98
N GLN A 207 -25.07 1.47 -13.99
CA GLN A 207 -25.09 0.50 -12.91
C GLN A 207 -23.75 -0.24 -12.76
N LYS A 208 -23.10 -0.59 -13.87
CA LYS A 208 -21.75 -1.18 -13.85
C LYS A 208 -20.72 -0.21 -13.28
N LEU A 209 -20.76 1.06 -13.68
CA LEU A 209 -19.88 2.09 -13.16
C LEU A 209 -20.01 2.22 -11.64
N GLU A 210 -21.25 2.37 -11.15
CA GLU A 210 -21.53 2.53 -9.72
C GLU A 210 -21.06 1.32 -8.91
N GLN A 211 -21.22 0.11 -9.43
CA GLN A 211 -20.74 -1.11 -8.76
C GLN A 211 -19.21 -1.13 -8.64
N ILE A 212 -18.50 -0.88 -9.75
CA ILE A 212 -17.03 -0.91 -9.77
C ILE A 212 -16.44 0.21 -8.90
N TYR A 213 -16.99 1.42 -9.02
CA TYR A 213 -16.58 2.57 -8.21
C TYR A 213 -16.81 2.34 -6.72
N THR A 214 -17.99 1.85 -6.33
CA THR A 214 -18.31 1.55 -4.92
C THR A 214 -17.33 0.52 -4.35
N GLN A 215 -17.06 -0.56 -5.08
CA GLN A 215 -16.11 -1.58 -4.64
C GLN A 215 -14.70 -1.00 -4.47
N ALA A 216 -14.21 -0.22 -5.44
CA ALA A 216 -12.89 0.39 -5.37
C ALA A 216 -12.77 1.42 -4.22
N LYS A 217 -13.82 2.22 -4.02
CA LYS A 217 -13.90 3.20 -2.93
C LYS A 217 -13.92 2.52 -1.55
N GLU A 218 -14.68 1.43 -1.41
CA GLU A 218 -14.70 0.64 -0.18
C GLU A 218 -13.36 -0.03 0.09
N GLU A 219 -12.70 -0.58 -0.92
CA GLU A 219 -11.36 -1.15 -0.79
C GLU A 219 -10.36 -0.11 -0.26
N MET A 220 -10.29 1.07 -0.88
CA MET A 220 -9.43 2.17 -0.43
C MET A 220 -9.70 2.55 1.04
N ALA A 221 -10.97 2.69 1.42
CA ALA A 221 -11.34 3.07 2.78
C ALA A 221 -11.05 1.97 3.81
N ASN A 222 -11.31 0.70 3.46
CA ASN A 222 -11.09 -0.44 4.34
C ASN A 222 -9.59 -0.65 4.59
N THR A 223 -8.74 -0.66 3.55
CA THR A 223 -7.30 -0.86 3.74
C THR A 223 -6.66 0.28 4.53
N TYR A 224 -7.13 1.52 4.31
CA TYR A 224 -6.66 2.69 5.05
C TYR A 224 -7.04 2.56 6.53
N ALA A 225 -8.28 2.19 6.81
CA ALA A 225 -8.76 1.98 8.17
C ALA A 225 -8.06 0.83 8.87
N GLU A 226 -7.83 -0.30 8.19
CA GLU A 226 -7.11 -1.46 8.74
C GLU A 226 -5.64 -1.12 9.06
N SER A 227 -4.97 -0.38 8.18
CA SER A 227 -3.55 -0.04 8.35
C SER A 227 -3.33 1.15 9.29
N ILE A 228 -3.86 2.30 8.93
CA ILE A 228 -3.60 3.58 9.60
C ILE A 228 -4.51 3.73 10.82
N GLY A 229 -5.81 3.51 10.62
CA GLY A 229 -6.79 3.57 11.70
C GLY A 229 -6.52 2.52 12.78
N GLY A 230 -6.28 1.28 12.38
CA GLY A 230 -5.93 0.17 13.26
C GLY A 230 -4.67 0.45 14.05
N PHE A 231 -3.66 1.07 13.43
CA PHE A 231 -2.45 1.50 14.15
C PHE A 231 -2.75 2.51 15.27
N PHE A 232 -3.63 3.48 15.03
CA PHE A 232 -4.01 4.43 16.09
C PHE A 232 -4.90 3.79 17.17
N GLU A 233 -5.78 2.85 16.81
CA GLU A 233 -6.54 2.07 17.79
C GLU A 233 -5.61 1.25 18.71
N ASP A 234 -4.57 0.68 18.12
CA ASP A 234 -3.48 0.01 18.81
C ASP A 234 -2.75 0.95 19.80
N LEU A 235 -2.63 2.23 19.45
CA LEU A 235 -2.15 3.30 20.33
C LEU A 235 -3.25 3.88 21.24
N GLY A 236 -4.34 3.15 21.46
CA GLY A 236 -5.40 3.50 22.41
C GLY A 236 -6.46 4.46 21.88
N GLN A 237 -6.45 4.82 20.60
CA GLN A 237 -7.42 5.73 20.00
C GLN A 237 -8.66 4.98 19.50
N SER A 238 -9.47 4.46 20.42
CA SER A 238 -10.68 3.69 20.08
C SER A 238 -11.59 4.45 19.10
N GLY A 239 -12.00 3.79 18.01
CA GLY A 239 -12.88 4.37 16.99
C GLY A 239 -12.14 5.12 15.88
N ALA A 240 -10.81 5.26 15.96
CA ALA A 240 -10.01 5.90 14.91
C ALA A 240 -10.17 5.18 13.56
N ALA A 241 -10.25 3.83 13.54
CA ALA A 241 -10.43 3.09 12.31
C ALA A 241 -11.75 3.38 11.62
N GLU A 242 -12.85 3.40 12.37
CA GLU A 242 -14.18 3.71 11.84
C GLU A 242 -14.27 5.17 11.35
N ASP A 243 -13.78 6.12 12.14
CA ASP A 243 -13.79 7.54 11.78
C ASP A 243 -12.97 7.79 10.50
N MET A 244 -11.76 7.22 10.40
CA MET A 244 -10.92 7.34 9.21
C MET A 244 -11.54 6.68 7.99
N ARG A 245 -12.12 5.48 8.14
CA ARG A 245 -12.84 4.79 7.06
C ARG A 245 -13.92 5.68 6.46
N ASN A 246 -14.79 6.22 7.32
CA ASN A 246 -15.91 7.05 6.91
C ASN A 246 -15.44 8.36 6.26
N SER A 247 -14.34 8.93 6.77
CA SER A 247 -13.69 10.08 6.17
C SER A 247 -13.12 9.82 4.78
N VAL A 248 -12.47 8.68 4.54
CA VAL A 248 -11.97 8.31 3.21
C VAL A 248 -13.13 8.16 2.22
N LEU A 249 -14.21 7.47 2.60
CA LEU A 249 -15.41 7.34 1.76
C LEU A 249 -15.97 8.71 1.36
N ALA A 250 -16.13 9.59 2.34
CA ALA A 250 -16.68 10.93 2.14
C ALA A 250 -15.78 11.82 1.28
N LEU A 251 -14.45 11.71 1.44
CA LEU A 251 -13.48 12.45 0.63
C LEU A 251 -13.54 12.05 -0.85
N VAL A 252 -13.56 10.75 -1.14
CA VAL A 252 -13.62 10.25 -2.52
C VAL A 252 -14.91 10.71 -3.19
N ASP A 253 -16.05 10.64 -2.50
CA ASP A 253 -17.33 11.14 -3.03
C ASP A 253 -17.32 12.67 -3.25
N GLN A 254 -16.73 13.42 -2.32
CA GLN A 254 -16.55 14.86 -2.49
C GLN A 254 -15.71 15.20 -3.73
N LYS A 255 -14.59 14.50 -3.94
CA LYS A 255 -13.73 14.68 -5.12
C LYS A 255 -14.46 14.28 -6.41
N ALA A 256 -15.20 13.18 -6.40
CA ALA A 256 -15.98 12.71 -7.55
C ALA A 256 -17.03 13.74 -7.98
N ASN A 257 -17.74 14.32 -7.02
CA ASN A 257 -18.68 15.41 -7.26
C ASN A 257 -17.97 16.66 -7.79
N ALA A 258 -16.84 17.05 -7.19
CA ALA A 258 -16.07 18.21 -7.65
C ALA A 258 -15.58 18.07 -9.10
N TYR A 259 -15.12 16.88 -9.50
CA TYR A 259 -14.73 16.60 -10.88
C TYR A 259 -15.93 16.59 -11.84
N THR A 260 -17.06 16.02 -11.42
CA THR A 260 -18.30 16.03 -12.21
C THR A 260 -18.77 17.47 -12.46
N ASP A 261 -18.85 18.28 -11.40
CA ASP A 261 -19.16 19.72 -11.47
C ASP A 261 -18.20 20.48 -12.40
N TYR A 262 -16.91 20.13 -12.37
CA TYR A 262 -15.91 20.76 -13.22
C TYR A 262 -16.15 20.46 -14.69
N ILE A 263 -16.46 19.19 -15.04
CA ILE A 263 -16.80 18.79 -16.41
C ILE A 263 -18.03 19.57 -16.89
N GLU A 264 -19.10 19.64 -16.09
CA GLU A 264 -20.33 20.37 -16.45
C GLU A 264 -20.09 21.86 -16.73
N LYS A 265 -19.20 22.49 -15.94
CA LYS A 265 -18.84 23.91 -16.10
C LYS A 265 -17.83 24.16 -17.21
N ASN A 266 -17.06 23.15 -17.62
CA ASN A 266 -15.95 23.24 -18.56
C ASN A 266 -16.02 22.11 -19.59
N ALA A 267 -17.08 22.07 -20.41
CA ALA A 267 -17.29 20.99 -21.38
C ALA A 267 -16.09 20.74 -22.33
N ASP A 268 -15.28 21.77 -22.61
CA ASP A 268 -14.05 21.69 -23.42
C ASP A 268 -12.76 21.67 -22.57
N TYR A 269 -12.79 21.06 -21.36
CA TYR A 269 -11.63 21.00 -20.47
C TYR A 269 -10.39 20.30 -21.06
N VAL A 270 -10.56 19.57 -22.17
CA VAL A 270 -9.48 19.06 -23.03
C VAL A 270 -9.68 19.56 -24.46
N SER A 271 -8.78 20.43 -24.93
CA SER A 271 -8.85 20.95 -26.30
C SER A 271 -8.19 19.97 -27.29
N ILE A 272 -8.97 19.02 -27.81
CA ILE A 272 -8.55 18.11 -28.89
C ILE A 272 -9.20 18.55 -30.21
N THR A 273 -8.48 19.38 -30.96
CA THR A 273 -8.91 19.92 -32.27
C THR A 273 -8.32 19.17 -33.46
N ASP A 274 -7.24 18.41 -33.26
CA ASP A 274 -6.60 17.60 -34.28
C ASP A 274 -7.52 16.43 -34.70
N PRO A 275 -7.91 16.32 -35.99
CA PRO A 275 -8.73 15.21 -36.48
C PRO A 275 -8.13 13.84 -36.20
N ASP A 276 -6.80 13.71 -36.27
CA ASP A 276 -6.11 12.42 -36.12
C ASP A 276 -6.07 11.96 -34.65
N LYS A 277 -6.48 12.82 -33.72
CA LYS A 277 -6.45 12.58 -32.27
C LYS A 277 -7.83 12.50 -31.64
N GLN A 278 -8.90 12.54 -32.43
CA GLN A 278 -10.27 12.51 -31.89
C GLN A 278 -10.56 11.23 -31.07
N TRP A 279 -9.85 10.14 -31.35
CA TRP A 279 -9.95 8.90 -30.58
C TRP A 279 -9.65 9.09 -29.09
N LEU A 280 -8.80 10.05 -28.70
CA LEU A 280 -8.48 10.34 -27.30
C LEU A 280 -9.70 10.78 -26.48
N LYS A 281 -10.73 11.35 -27.11
CA LYS A 281 -11.98 11.73 -26.42
C LYS A 281 -12.74 10.51 -25.89
N HIS A 282 -12.47 9.34 -26.44
CA HIS A 282 -13.04 8.06 -26.01
C HIS A 282 -12.08 7.24 -25.14
N ASP A 283 -10.88 7.75 -24.83
CA ASP A 283 -9.95 7.14 -23.89
C ASP A 283 -10.21 7.71 -22.48
N ASP A 284 -10.93 6.97 -21.64
CA ASP A 284 -11.35 7.43 -20.32
C ASP A 284 -10.16 7.69 -19.38
N ALA A 285 -9.08 6.92 -19.54
CA ALA A 285 -7.87 7.06 -18.74
C ALA A 285 -7.13 8.36 -19.06
N TYR A 286 -7.00 8.68 -20.36
CA TYR A 286 -6.45 9.94 -20.85
C TYR A 286 -7.31 11.12 -20.43
N MET A 287 -8.61 11.07 -20.69
CA MET A 287 -9.53 12.16 -20.35
C MET A 287 -9.53 12.43 -18.84
N ALA A 288 -9.50 11.41 -18.00
CA ALA A 288 -9.38 11.59 -16.55
C ALA A 288 -8.04 12.18 -16.12
N ALA A 289 -6.94 11.81 -16.77
CA ALA A 289 -5.64 12.43 -16.52
C ALA A 289 -5.62 13.92 -16.87
N GLN A 290 -6.18 14.28 -18.03
CA GLN A 290 -6.32 15.67 -18.44
C GLN A 290 -7.26 16.43 -17.49
N LEU A 291 -8.37 15.83 -17.05
CA LEU A 291 -9.27 16.42 -16.07
C LEU A 291 -8.55 16.80 -14.77
N ARG A 292 -7.72 15.89 -14.23
CA ARG A 292 -6.94 16.18 -13.02
C ARG A 292 -5.97 17.33 -13.22
N GLN A 293 -5.32 17.43 -14.39
CA GLN A 293 -4.41 18.53 -14.71
C GLN A 293 -5.18 19.86 -14.83
N SER A 294 -6.28 19.89 -15.57
CA SER A 294 -7.09 21.10 -15.79
C SER A 294 -7.73 21.60 -14.49
N ALA A 295 -8.35 20.72 -13.71
CA ALA A 295 -8.97 21.08 -12.44
C ALA A 295 -7.93 21.50 -11.39
N GLY A 296 -6.79 20.82 -11.31
CA GLY A 296 -5.69 21.17 -10.41
C GLY A 296 -5.11 22.57 -10.70
N THR A 297 -5.04 22.96 -11.98
CA THR A 297 -4.63 24.31 -12.38
C THR A 297 -5.63 25.37 -11.92
N SER A 298 -6.94 25.08 -11.97
CA SER A 298 -8.00 25.98 -11.50
C SER A 298 -8.10 26.07 -9.97
N SER A 299 -7.79 25.00 -9.24
CA SER A 299 -7.83 24.98 -7.76
C SER A 299 -6.70 25.79 -7.10
N ALA A 300 -5.60 26.06 -7.81
CA ALA A 300 -4.56 26.98 -7.34
C ALA A 300 -5.05 28.44 -7.21
N GLU A 301 -6.15 28.80 -7.88
CA GLU A 301 -6.75 30.14 -7.85
C GLU A 301 -7.89 30.28 -6.83
N THR A 302 -8.34 29.20 -6.19
CA THR A 302 -9.45 29.25 -5.22
C THR A 302 -9.31 28.17 -4.13
N GLN A 303 -8.34 28.33 -3.23
CA GLN A 303 -8.27 27.51 -2.01
C GLN A 303 -9.29 27.97 -0.98
N LYS A 304 -10.51 27.44 -1.10
CA LYS A 304 -11.43 27.17 0.01
C LYS A 304 -12.39 26.08 -0.45
N GLN A 305 -11.90 24.84 -0.48
CA GLN A 305 -12.83 23.71 -0.47
C GLN A 305 -13.55 23.77 0.88
N SER A 306 -14.87 23.90 0.83
CA SER A 306 -15.72 23.81 2.01
C SER A 306 -15.52 22.44 2.64
N ALA A 307 -15.16 22.42 3.93
CA ALA A 307 -15.07 21.21 4.72
C ALA A 307 -16.39 20.42 4.59
N ASN A 308 -16.29 19.12 4.34
CA ASN A 308 -17.44 18.25 4.37
C ASN A 308 -17.89 18.11 5.84
N GLU A 309 -18.95 18.81 6.23
CA GLU A 309 -19.45 18.86 7.62
C GLU A 309 -19.83 17.47 8.20
N GLN A 310 -19.87 16.42 7.36
CA GLN A 310 -20.26 15.07 7.76
C GLN A 310 -19.08 14.14 8.10
N ALA A 311 -17.85 14.47 7.70
CA ALA A 311 -16.69 13.60 7.89
C ALA A 311 -15.84 14.03 9.11
N PRO A 312 -15.41 13.11 9.99
CA PRO A 312 -14.53 13.41 11.12
C PRO A 312 -13.20 14.11 10.77
N TYR A 313 -12.65 13.76 9.62
CA TYR A 313 -11.36 14.17 9.08
C TYR A 313 -11.50 14.54 7.61
N ASP A 314 -10.77 15.58 7.17
CA ASP A 314 -10.66 15.96 5.76
C ASP A 314 -9.45 15.32 5.06
N GLY A 315 -9.21 15.65 3.78
CA GLY A 315 -8.08 15.08 3.03
C GLY A 315 -6.70 15.44 3.57
N ASN A 316 -6.55 16.66 4.12
CA ASN A 316 -5.30 17.08 4.74
C ASN A 316 -5.04 16.29 6.03
N ASP A 317 -6.08 16.10 6.84
CA ASP A 317 -6.03 15.26 8.03
C ASP A 317 -5.60 13.83 7.70
N LEU A 318 -6.27 13.18 6.74
CA LEU A 318 -5.98 11.80 6.37
C LEU A 318 -4.57 11.65 5.77
N SER A 319 -4.13 12.60 4.94
CA SER A 319 -2.77 12.60 4.40
C SER A 319 -1.72 12.69 5.52
N PHE A 320 -1.92 13.62 6.45
CA PHE A 320 -1.00 13.83 7.56
C PHE A 320 -0.98 12.64 8.52
N ALA A 321 -2.16 12.15 8.93
CA ALA A 321 -2.32 11.01 9.83
C ALA A 321 -1.63 9.77 9.27
N GLY A 322 -1.78 9.52 7.97
CA GLY A 322 -1.17 8.40 7.29
C GLY A 322 0.36 8.44 7.28
N VAL A 323 0.95 9.56 6.85
CA VAL A 323 2.42 9.72 6.81
C VAL A 323 3.02 9.65 8.22
N TYR A 324 2.33 10.23 9.19
CA TYR A 324 2.77 10.20 10.59
C TYR A 324 2.70 8.78 11.17
N ALA A 325 1.59 8.07 10.97
CA ALA A 325 1.43 6.69 11.39
C ALA A 325 2.51 5.78 10.78
N LYS A 326 2.81 5.93 9.48
CA LYS A 326 3.90 5.21 8.81
C LYS A 326 5.24 5.45 9.50
N THR A 327 5.53 6.71 9.82
CA THR A 327 6.78 7.10 10.49
C THR A 327 6.92 6.41 11.84
N LEU A 328 5.86 6.47 12.68
CA LEU A 328 5.87 5.82 13.99
C LEU A 328 5.95 4.29 13.87
N PHE A 329 5.15 3.69 12.97
CA PHE A 329 5.16 2.25 12.72
C PHE A 329 6.55 1.75 12.32
N GLN A 330 7.25 2.46 11.43
CA GLN A 330 8.62 2.11 11.03
C GLN A 330 9.61 2.18 12.21
N GLN A 331 9.45 3.15 13.10
CA GLN A 331 10.28 3.26 14.31
C GLN A 331 10.04 2.08 15.28
N LEU A 332 8.80 1.59 15.39
CA LEU A 332 8.51 0.39 16.19
C LEU A 332 9.10 -0.89 15.55
N GLN A 333 9.00 -1.03 14.22
CA GLN A 333 9.53 -2.20 13.51
C GLN A 333 11.06 -2.27 13.51
N ARG A 334 11.70 -1.11 13.37
CA ARG A 334 13.16 -0.99 13.25
C ARG A 334 13.65 0.24 14.02
N PRO A 335 13.68 0.17 15.36
CA PRO A 335 14.12 1.29 16.16
C PRO A 335 15.57 1.65 15.83
N THR A 336 15.82 2.92 15.52
CA THR A 336 17.14 3.44 15.15
C THR A 336 17.91 4.02 16.35
N TRP A 337 17.27 4.11 17.51
CA TRP A 337 17.91 4.63 18.72
C TRP A 337 19.08 3.75 19.14
N ASN A 338 20.22 4.38 19.44
CA ASN A 338 21.37 3.67 20.00
C ASN A 338 21.07 3.33 21.46
N VAL A 339 20.71 2.07 21.72
CA VAL A 339 20.39 1.59 23.08
C VAL A 339 21.51 1.84 24.10
N ASN A 340 22.76 2.04 23.68
CA ASN A 340 23.86 2.35 24.60
C ASN A 340 23.87 3.80 25.10
N GLU A 341 23.03 4.68 24.53
CA GLU A 341 22.82 6.03 25.07
C GLU A 341 21.95 6.02 26.33
N SER A 342 21.97 7.12 27.08
CA SER A 342 21.24 7.21 28.34
C SER A 342 19.73 7.32 28.13
N ASP A 343 18.97 6.79 29.08
CA ASP A 343 17.49 6.87 29.06
C ASP A 343 17.00 8.32 29.18
N VAL A 344 17.78 9.19 29.84
CA VAL A 344 17.56 10.65 29.86
C VAL A 344 17.66 11.24 28.45
N ALA A 345 18.67 10.83 27.66
CA ALA A 345 18.83 11.29 26.28
C ALA A 345 17.70 10.79 25.38
N LEU A 346 17.24 9.55 25.58
CA LEU A 346 16.07 9.01 24.89
C LEU A 346 14.82 9.87 25.18
N GLY A 347 14.56 10.21 26.44
CA GLY A 347 13.44 11.08 26.82
C GLY A 347 13.51 12.48 26.21
N GLN A 348 14.72 13.06 26.13
CA GLN A 348 14.92 14.36 25.45
C GLN A 348 14.65 14.25 23.94
N HIS A 349 15.15 13.20 23.30
CA HIS A 349 14.93 12.95 21.88
C HIS A 349 13.43 12.78 21.55
N LEU A 350 12.69 12.04 22.38
CA LEU A 350 11.24 11.88 22.23
C LEU A 350 10.48 13.19 22.43
N ALA A 351 10.94 14.06 23.34
CA ALA A 351 10.34 15.38 23.56
C ALA A 351 10.58 16.31 22.35
N GLU A 352 11.76 16.26 21.74
CA GLU A 352 12.06 16.95 20.49
C GLU A 352 11.16 16.47 19.36
N GLN A 353 10.99 15.14 19.21
CA GLN A 353 10.09 14.55 18.22
C GLN A 353 8.62 14.98 18.44
N TYR A 354 8.16 14.98 19.69
CA TYR A 354 6.81 15.42 20.04
C TYR A 354 6.59 16.91 19.76
N SER A 355 7.60 17.74 20.02
CA SER A 355 7.55 19.18 19.72
C SER A 355 7.53 19.43 18.22
N ALA A 356 8.35 18.70 17.46
CA ALA A 356 8.35 18.75 16.00
C ALA A 356 7.01 18.30 15.41
N LEU A 357 6.37 17.27 15.98
CA LEU A 357 5.00 16.89 15.64
C LEU A 357 4.04 18.06 15.79
N LYS A 358 4.00 18.72 16.97
CA LYS A 358 3.11 19.86 17.21
C LYS A 358 3.34 21.01 16.22
N THR A 359 4.59 21.33 15.92
CA THR A 359 4.93 22.35 14.92
C THR A 359 4.47 21.97 13.52
N SER A 360 4.69 20.71 13.12
CA SER A 360 4.29 20.20 11.80
C SER A 360 2.77 20.14 11.64
N ALA A 361 2.05 19.68 12.66
CA ALA A 361 0.58 19.69 12.72
C ALA A 361 0.03 21.11 12.57
N GLY A 362 0.56 22.08 13.33
CA GLY A 362 0.15 23.47 13.22
C GLY A 362 0.41 24.08 11.84
N SER A 363 1.51 23.69 11.18
CA SER A 363 1.88 24.17 9.85
C SER A 363 1.09 23.49 8.73
N ALA A 364 0.69 22.23 8.92
CA ALA A 364 -0.10 21.45 7.97
C ALA A 364 -1.59 21.85 7.96
N GLY A 365 -2.05 22.62 8.95
CA GLY A 365 -3.44 23.08 9.02
C GLY A 365 -4.43 21.95 9.32
N ILE A 366 -3.99 20.90 10.02
CA ILE A 366 -4.86 19.78 10.40
C ILE A 366 -5.92 20.21 11.41
N SER A 367 -7.01 19.44 11.48
CA SER A 367 -8.10 19.67 12.41
C SER A 367 -7.66 19.49 13.87
N GLU A 368 -8.37 20.19 14.76
CA GLU A 368 -8.19 20.03 16.20
C GLU A 368 -8.44 18.59 16.65
N LYS A 369 -9.43 17.91 16.04
CA LYS A 369 -9.72 16.49 16.32
C LYS A 369 -8.52 15.61 16.01
N LEU A 370 -7.89 15.76 14.85
CA LEU A 370 -6.70 14.99 14.51
C LEU A 370 -5.54 15.34 15.44
N SER A 371 -5.28 16.63 15.66
CA SER A 371 -4.21 17.09 16.57
C SER A 371 -4.31 16.47 17.97
N ASN A 372 -5.52 16.43 18.54
CA ASN A 372 -5.75 15.82 19.85
C ASN A 372 -5.52 14.30 19.85
N MET A 373 -5.93 13.60 18.79
CA MET A 373 -5.68 12.17 18.63
C MET A 373 -4.18 11.87 18.54
N LEU A 374 -3.43 12.63 17.73
CA LEU A 374 -1.98 12.45 17.58
C LEU A 374 -1.25 12.71 18.90
N ASN A 375 -1.62 13.77 19.61
CA ASN A 375 -1.06 14.08 20.93
C ASN A 375 -1.33 12.95 21.94
N SER A 376 -2.55 12.40 21.94
CA SER A 376 -2.97 11.33 22.86
C SER A 376 -2.36 9.97 22.52
N SER A 377 -1.93 9.77 21.27
CA SER A 377 -1.27 8.54 20.80
C SER A 377 0.21 8.48 21.16
N PHE A 378 0.82 9.60 21.53
CA PHE A 378 2.28 9.67 21.70
C PHE A 378 2.77 8.93 22.94
N ASP A 379 2.04 9.00 24.05
CA ASP A 379 2.40 8.27 25.27
C ASP A 379 2.37 6.74 25.05
N PRO A 380 1.29 6.15 24.50
CA PRO A 380 1.29 4.72 24.12
C PRO A 380 2.36 4.35 23.08
N PHE A 381 2.70 5.27 22.18
CA PHE A 381 3.79 5.07 21.24
C PHE A 381 5.15 4.96 21.96
N MET A 382 5.44 5.84 22.92
CA MET A 382 6.68 5.76 23.70
C MET A 382 6.80 4.43 24.43
N ASP A 383 5.73 3.95 25.05
CA ASP A 383 5.71 2.63 25.71
C ASP A 383 6.08 1.51 24.73
N ARG A 384 5.40 1.45 23.57
CA ARG A 384 5.68 0.43 22.54
C ARG A 384 7.09 0.55 21.95
N LEU A 385 7.62 1.76 21.83
CA LEU A 385 8.99 1.96 21.37
C LEU A 385 9.99 1.42 22.39
N MET A 386 9.79 1.70 23.67
CA MET A 386 10.64 1.17 24.74
C MET A 386 10.58 -0.36 24.81
N ASP A 387 9.40 -0.96 24.59
CA ASP A 387 9.28 -2.42 24.46
C ASP A 387 10.09 -2.96 23.27
N SER A 388 10.09 -2.25 22.13
CA SER A 388 10.86 -2.62 20.95
C SER A 388 12.37 -2.50 21.18
N LEU A 389 12.81 -1.50 21.96
CA LEU A 389 14.20 -1.35 22.40
C LEU A 389 14.61 -2.43 23.40
N ASP A 390 13.74 -2.79 24.34
CA ASP A 390 13.98 -3.88 25.30
C ASP A 390 14.14 -5.23 24.57
N ALA A 391 13.41 -5.47 23.47
CA ALA A 391 13.61 -6.64 22.62
C ALA A 391 14.98 -6.68 21.92
N LEU A 392 15.54 -5.52 21.54
CA LEU A 392 16.92 -5.42 21.06
C LEU A 392 17.92 -5.75 22.18
N ILE A 393 17.67 -5.26 23.39
CA ILE A 393 18.50 -5.52 24.57
C ILE A 393 18.48 -7.01 24.95
N ASP A 394 17.36 -7.71 24.79
CA ASP A 394 17.28 -9.16 24.94
C ASP A 394 18.19 -9.91 23.95
N SER A 395 18.31 -9.41 22.73
CA SER A 395 19.25 -9.96 21.75
C SER A 395 20.71 -9.71 22.16
N ASN A 396 21.02 -8.52 22.69
CA ASN A 396 22.35 -8.21 23.25
C ASN A 396 22.71 -9.13 24.42
N ARG A 397 21.75 -9.47 25.30
CA ARG A 397 21.98 -10.41 26.41
C ARG A 397 22.38 -11.80 25.93
N LYS A 398 21.70 -12.31 24.90
CA LYS A 398 22.05 -13.60 24.28
C LYS A 398 23.48 -13.58 23.72
N TRP A 399 23.81 -12.50 23.02
CA TRP A 399 25.15 -12.27 22.49
C TRP A 399 26.23 -12.18 23.57
N ALA A 400 25.97 -11.49 24.68
CA ALA A 400 26.88 -11.41 25.82
C ALA A 400 27.07 -12.77 26.52
N ALA A 401 26.03 -13.60 26.58
CA ALA A 401 26.13 -14.96 27.13
C ALA A 401 26.98 -15.89 26.25
N GLU A 402 26.85 -15.78 24.92
CA GLU A 402 27.66 -16.55 23.97
C GLU A 402 29.10 -16.06 23.88
N LYS A 403 29.33 -14.76 24.02
CA LYS A 403 30.66 -14.13 23.94
C LYS A 403 30.88 -13.23 25.17
N PRO A 404 31.36 -13.79 26.29
CA PRO A 404 31.54 -13.07 27.54
C PRO A 404 32.43 -11.82 27.44
N TRP A 405 33.35 -11.77 26.47
CA TRP A 405 34.20 -10.59 26.23
C TRP A 405 33.43 -9.35 25.75
N MET A 406 32.19 -9.52 25.24
CA MET A 406 31.30 -8.42 24.87
C MET A 406 30.52 -7.88 26.08
N SER A 407 30.59 -8.55 27.24
CA SER A 407 29.98 -8.07 28.47
C SER A 407 30.63 -6.74 28.87
N GLY A 408 29.82 -5.68 28.94
CA GLY A 408 30.27 -4.32 29.22
C GLY A 408 30.57 -3.45 27.98
N THR A 409 30.52 -4.00 26.76
CA THR A 409 30.61 -3.20 25.51
C THR A 409 29.26 -2.95 24.86
N ILE A 410 28.23 -3.70 25.27
CA ILE A 410 26.85 -3.58 24.80
C ILE A 410 25.92 -3.47 26.00
N ARG A 411 24.87 -2.66 25.89
CA ARG A 411 23.84 -2.56 26.92
C ARG A 411 23.09 -3.89 27.09
N THR A 412 22.98 -4.30 28.35
CA THR A 412 22.19 -5.47 28.78
C THR A 412 21.10 -5.11 29.77
N ASP A 413 21.08 -3.90 30.33
CA ASP A 413 20.01 -3.46 31.23
C ASP A 413 18.87 -2.87 30.42
N TYR A 414 17.63 -3.14 30.81
CA TYR A 414 16.44 -2.63 30.11
C TYR A 414 16.33 -1.11 30.21
N ILE A 415 15.47 -0.53 29.38
CA ILE A 415 15.14 0.90 29.41
C ILE A 415 14.47 1.24 30.75
N ASP A 416 15.03 2.22 31.48
CA ASP A 416 14.39 2.83 32.64
C ASP A 416 13.29 3.77 32.18
N ARG A 417 12.07 3.24 32.11
CA ARG A 417 10.87 3.97 31.67
C ARG A 417 10.63 5.23 32.52
N GLU A 418 10.85 5.18 33.83
CA GLU A 418 10.66 6.34 34.71
C GLU A 418 11.63 7.47 34.34
N SER A 419 12.89 7.13 34.07
CA SER A 419 13.90 8.09 33.62
C SER A 419 13.54 8.73 32.28
N VAL A 420 13.09 7.92 31.32
CA VAL A 420 12.63 8.40 29.99
C VAL A 420 11.47 9.37 30.16
N TYR A 421 10.39 8.98 30.86
CA TYR A 421 9.21 9.82 31.06
C TYR A 421 9.54 11.11 31.83
N HIS A 422 10.35 11.02 32.89
CA HIS A 422 10.74 12.20 33.66
C HIS A 422 11.53 13.20 32.80
N SER A 423 12.47 12.70 32.00
CA SER A 423 13.26 13.53 31.08
C SER A 423 12.39 14.14 29.97
N PHE A 424 11.50 13.35 29.37
CA PHE A 424 10.53 13.79 28.37
C PHE A 424 9.65 14.93 28.86
N GLN A 425 8.99 14.74 30.01
CA GLN A 425 8.14 15.77 30.60
C GLN A 425 8.93 17.04 30.92
N ASN A 426 10.11 16.90 31.54
CA ASN A 426 10.97 18.04 31.86
C ASN A 426 11.40 18.83 30.61
N ALA A 427 11.61 18.16 29.48
CA ALA A 427 11.98 18.81 28.22
C ALA A 427 10.78 19.56 27.61
N ILE A 428 9.58 18.96 27.62
CA ILE A 428 8.35 19.61 27.12
C ILE A 428 7.96 20.83 27.96
N PHE A 429 8.12 20.79 29.27
CA PHE A 429 7.81 21.94 30.14
C PHE A 429 8.79 23.12 30.01
N LYS A 430 9.99 22.89 29.45
CA LYS A 430 11.02 23.93 29.27
C LYS A 430 11.01 24.56 27.87
N ALA A 431 10.40 23.89 26.90
CA ALA A 431 10.17 24.39 25.54
C ALA A 431 8.98 25.35 25.52
#